data_AF-A0A0N4T3Z6-F1
#
_entry.id   AF-A0A0N4T3Z6-F1
#
_cell.length_a   1.000
_cell.length_b   1.000
_cell.length_c   1.000
_cell.angle_alpha   90.00
_cell.angle_beta   90.00
_cell.angle_gamma   90.00
#
_symmetry.space_group_name_H-M   'P 1'
#
loop_
_entity.id
_entity.type
_entity.pdbx_description
1 polymer ?
#
loop_
_entity_poly.entity_id
_entity_poly.type
_entity_poly.pdbx_seq_one_letter_code
_entity_poly.pdbx_strand_id
1 'polypeptide(L)'
;MDYTISNETLETTSPVEIIKYSHHGKCIYSAIYQTSFRGAKLIKRFLVSSPQQCFYGCHFEGCRSSNLLQVDNQTYSCELFSDALIDYRTADVLVYDSGSVYFDGIKCTMKRPKVVKSSNSESNRSSTDNEDYGDNN
;
A
#
# COMPACT_ATOMS: atom_id res chain seq x y z
N MET A 1 50.90 29.26 -14.99
CA MET A 1 49.48 29.30 -15.37
C MET A 1 48.88 28.02 -14.84
N ASP A 2 48.26 28.13 -13.67
CA ASP A 2 47.70 27.02 -12.91
C ASP A 2 46.25 26.78 -13.34
N TYR A 3 45.91 25.53 -13.63
CA TYR A 3 44.52 25.12 -13.84
C TYR A 3 44.05 24.35 -12.61
N THR A 4 43.20 25.01 -11.84
CA THR A 4 42.59 24.53 -10.61
C THR A 4 41.52 23.48 -10.90
N ILE A 5 41.60 22.39 -10.15
CA ILE A 5 40.65 21.28 -10.09
C ILE A 5 39.26 21.82 -9.70
N SER A 6 38.24 21.53 -10.52
CA SER A 6 36.84 21.83 -10.18
C SER A 6 36.29 20.75 -9.24
N ASN A 7 35.89 21.18 -8.06
CA ASN A 7 35.35 20.39 -6.97
C ASN A 7 34.16 19.51 -7.40
N GLU A 8 34.20 18.26 -6.99
CA GLU A 8 33.03 17.39 -6.90
C GLU A 8 31.98 18.04 -6.01
N THR A 9 30.80 18.29 -6.58
CA THR A 9 29.60 18.64 -5.82
C THR A 9 29.18 17.38 -5.06
N LEU A 10 29.56 17.29 -3.78
CA LEU A 10 28.96 16.33 -2.85
C LEU A 10 27.49 16.72 -2.68
N GLU A 11 26.60 16.01 -3.39
CA GLU A 11 25.18 16.02 -3.05
C GLU A 11 25.05 15.46 -1.63
N THR A 12 24.71 16.33 -0.68
CA THR A 12 24.33 15.94 0.66
C THR A 12 23.03 15.14 0.55
N THR A 13 23.15 13.82 0.40
CA THR A 13 22.03 12.88 0.44
C THR A 13 21.41 12.94 1.83
N SER A 14 20.33 13.72 1.96
CA SER A 14 19.42 13.59 3.09
C SER A 14 19.03 12.11 3.22
N PRO A 15 19.11 11.51 4.42
CA PRO A 15 18.69 10.13 4.59
C PRO A 15 17.22 10.03 4.18
N VAL A 16 16.94 9.20 3.18
CA VAL A 16 15.59 9.02 2.67
C VAL A 16 14.74 8.43 3.80
N GLU A 17 13.74 9.18 4.25
CA GLU A 17 12.91 8.78 5.37
C GLU A 17 12.02 7.59 4.96
N ILE A 18 12.19 6.46 5.66
CA ILE A 18 11.37 5.26 5.45
C ILE A 18 10.07 5.41 6.25
N ILE A 19 8.95 5.41 5.54
CA ILE A 19 7.63 5.58 6.16
C ILE A 19 7.15 4.26 6.78
N LYS A 20 6.51 4.37 7.95
CA LYS A 20 5.82 3.26 8.64
C LYS A 20 4.38 3.64 8.91
N TYR A 21 3.47 2.89 8.31
CA TYR A 21 2.05 2.90 8.60
C TYR A 21 1.72 1.95 9.75
N SER A 22 0.62 2.24 10.45
CA SER A 22 0.12 1.38 11.52
C SER A 22 -0.23 0.00 10.97
N HIS A 23 0.07 -1.03 11.75
CA HIS A 23 -0.12 -2.41 11.31
C HIS A 23 -1.61 -2.74 11.20
N HIS A 24 -2.11 -2.92 9.97
CA HIS A 24 -3.44 -3.49 9.73
C HIS A 24 -3.36 -5.01 9.65
N GLY A 25 -4.51 -5.68 9.78
CA GLY A 25 -4.60 -7.13 9.71
C GLY A 25 -4.31 -7.68 8.32
N LYS A 26 -5.00 -8.77 7.94
CA LYS A 26 -4.79 -9.38 6.62
C LYS A 26 -5.27 -8.41 5.53
N CYS A 27 -4.51 -8.29 4.45
CA CYS A 27 -4.91 -7.56 3.26
C CYS A 27 -5.21 -8.55 2.12
N ILE A 28 -6.21 -8.22 1.31
CA ILE A 28 -6.54 -8.89 0.06
C ILE A 28 -6.24 -7.95 -1.10
N TYR A 29 -5.80 -8.49 -2.23
CA TYR A 29 -5.44 -7.75 -3.44
C TYR A 29 -5.28 -8.72 -4.61
N SER A 30 -5.33 -8.19 -5.83
CA SER A 30 -4.82 -8.84 -7.03
C SER A 30 -3.41 -8.32 -7.35
N ALA A 31 -2.56 -9.13 -7.97
CA ALA A 31 -1.18 -8.76 -8.29
C ALA A 31 -0.80 -9.16 -9.72
N ILE A 32 -0.05 -8.27 -10.39
CA ILE A 32 0.63 -8.55 -11.66
C ILE A 32 2.12 -8.32 -11.43
N TYR A 33 2.90 -9.39 -11.49
CA TYR A 33 4.34 -9.34 -11.26
C TYR A 33 5.08 -8.86 -12.51
N GLN A 34 6.28 -8.31 -12.30
CA GLN A 34 7.13 -7.74 -13.35
C GLN A 34 6.40 -6.67 -14.16
N THR A 35 5.51 -5.93 -13.48
CA THR A 35 4.65 -4.93 -14.09
C THR A 35 4.48 -3.76 -13.13
N SER A 36 4.62 -2.54 -13.64
CA SER A 36 4.25 -1.29 -12.98
C SER A 36 3.19 -0.55 -13.79
N PHE A 37 2.33 0.18 -13.09
CA PHE A 37 1.21 0.93 -13.65
C PHE A 37 1.51 2.43 -13.67
N ARG A 38 1.35 3.07 -14.84
CA ARG A 38 1.51 4.50 -15.06
C ARG A 38 0.16 5.21 -15.04
N GLY A 39 -0.55 5.12 -13.91
CA GLY A 39 -1.81 5.82 -13.70
C GLY A 39 -1.63 7.35 -13.70
N ALA A 40 -2.67 8.06 -14.11
CA ALA A 40 -2.70 9.52 -14.13
C ALA A 40 -2.98 10.12 -12.75
N LYS A 41 -3.50 9.35 -11.79
CA LYS A 41 -3.94 9.86 -10.48
C LYS A 41 -3.08 9.34 -9.32
N LEU A 42 -1.77 9.62 -9.39
CA LEU A 42 -0.83 9.37 -8.30
C LEU A 42 -1.24 10.17 -7.06
N ILE A 43 -1.44 9.48 -5.95
CA ILE A 43 -1.72 10.06 -4.63
C ILE A 43 -0.41 10.37 -3.91
N LYS A 44 0.49 9.38 -3.82
CA LYS A 44 1.70 9.49 -3.01
C LYS A 44 2.77 8.50 -3.46
N ARG A 45 4.04 8.88 -3.29
CA ARG A 45 5.20 8.00 -3.43
C ARG A 45 6.02 8.03 -2.15
N PHE A 46 6.46 6.88 -1.65
CA PHE A 46 7.31 6.79 -0.45
C PHE A 46 8.11 5.48 -0.43
N LEU A 47 9.19 5.45 0.35
CA LEU A 47 9.99 4.25 0.56
C LEU A 47 9.50 3.45 1.78
N VAL A 48 9.55 2.13 1.65
CA VAL A 48 9.23 1.17 2.69
C VAL A 48 10.30 0.10 2.80
N SER A 49 10.52 -0.38 4.03
CA SER A 49 11.38 -1.54 4.29
C SER A 49 10.68 -2.88 4.06
N SER A 50 9.35 -2.89 3.84
CA SER A 50 8.61 -4.12 3.58
C SER A 50 7.37 -3.89 2.70
N PRO A 51 7.00 -4.83 1.82
CA PRO A 51 5.82 -4.71 0.95
C PRO A 51 4.51 -4.47 1.71
N GLN A 52 4.38 -5.00 2.93
CA GLN A 52 3.17 -4.86 3.75
C GLN A 52 2.87 -3.39 4.09
N GLN A 53 3.90 -2.56 4.27
CA GLN A 53 3.74 -1.13 4.54
C GLN A 53 3.13 -0.40 3.33
N CYS A 54 3.36 -0.89 2.11
CA CYS A 54 2.68 -0.40 0.91
C CYS A 54 1.17 -0.58 1.00
N PHE A 55 0.72 -1.76 1.44
CA PHE A 55 -0.71 -2.08 1.54
C PHE A 55 -1.39 -1.29 2.65
N TYR A 56 -0.70 -1.12 3.78
CA TYR A 56 -1.19 -0.29 4.89
C TYR A 56 -1.27 1.18 4.48
N GLY A 57 -0.27 1.68 3.76
CA GLY A 57 -0.28 3.02 3.18
C GLY A 57 -1.45 3.19 2.20
N CYS A 58 -1.63 2.26 1.27
CA CYS A 58 -2.76 2.28 0.35
C CYS A 58 -4.11 2.33 1.09
N HIS A 59 -4.29 1.47 2.09
CA HIS A 59 -5.53 1.43 2.87
C HIS A 59 -5.80 2.73 3.62
N PHE A 60 -4.77 3.31 4.24
CA PHE A 60 -4.87 4.56 4.99
C PHE A 60 -5.13 5.77 4.09
N GLU A 61 -4.40 5.86 2.97
CA GLU A 61 -4.49 6.98 2.02
C GLU A 61 -5.69 6.85 1.06
N GLY A 62 -6.46 5.76 1.15
CA GLY A 62 -7.65 5.53 0.31
C GLY A 62 -7.31 5.23 -1.16
N CYS A 63 -6.20 4.54 -1.41
CA CYS A 63 -5.78 4.18 -2.76
C CYS A 63 -6.62 3.03 -3.34
N ARG A 64 -6.70 2.98 -4.66
CA ARG A 64 -7.36 1.89 -5.41
C ARG A 64 -6.35 0.85 -5.89
N SER A 65 -5.20 1.32 -6.37
CA SER A 65 -4.12 0.48 -6.87
C SER A 65 -2.76 1.02 -6.43
N SER A 66 -1.72 0.17 -6.46
CA SER A 66 -0.37 0.60 -6.12
C SER A 66 0.70 -0.14 -6.91
N ASN A 67 1.81 0.53 -7.18
CA ASN A 67 3.05 -0.14 -7.55
C ASN A 67 3.93 -0.35 -6.33
N LEU A 68 4.62 -1.48 -6.31
CA LEU A 68 5.78 -1.73 -5.47
C LEU A 68 6.98 -1.96 -6.39
N LEU A 69 7.98 -1.10 -6.28
CA LEU A 69 9.18 -1.14 -7.10
C LEU A 69 10.38 -1.44 -6.22
N GLN A 70 11.14 -2.48 -6.52
CA GLN A 70 12.38 -2.76 -5.81
C GLN A 70 13.43 -1.68 -6.14
N VAL A 71 13.93 -1.00 -5.11
CA VAL A 71 15.00 0.01 -5.26
C VAL A 71 16.36 -0.63 -5.01
N ASP A 72 16.45 -1.42 -3.95
CA ASP A 72 17.62 -2.21 -3.58
C ASP A 72 17.17 -3.54 -2.89
N ASN A 73 18.09 -4.26 -2.24
CA ASN A 73 17.77 -5.54 -1.61
C ASN A 73 16.94 -5.44 -0.31
N GLN A 74 16.73 -4.22 0.22
CA GLN A 74 16.11 -3.98 1.53
C GLN A 74 14.96 -2.96 1.46
N THR A 75 14.89 -2.17 0.39
CA THR A 75 14.00 -1.02 0.25
C THR A 75 13.17 -1.11 -1.02
N TYR A 76 11.90 -0.74 -0.88
CA TYR A 76 10.94 -0.68 -1.97
C TYR A 76 10.35 0.72 -2.07
N SER A 77 10.10 1.19 -3.29
CA SER A 77 9.30 2.37 -3.56
C SER A 77 7.85 1.97 -3.76
N CYS A 78 6.97 2.58 -2.99
CA CYS A 78 5.53 2.46 -3.10
C CYS A 78 4.94 3.65 -3.83
N GLU A 79 4.11 3.39 -4.83
CA GLU A 79 3.36 4.42 -5.54
C GLU A 79 1.88 4.11 -5.41
N LEU A 80 1.12 5.01 -4.81
CA LEU A 80 -0.30 4.84 -4.53
C LEU A 80 -1.11 5.62 -5.55
N PHE A 81 -2.13 5.00 -6.13
CA PHE A 81 -2.98 5.60 -7.15
C PHE A 81 -4.46 5.56 -6.74
N SER A 82 -5.22 6.59 -7.13
CA SER A 82 -6.69 6.61 -6.95
C SER A 82 -7.44 5.98 -8.12
N ASP A 83 -6.75 5.75 -9.24
CA ASP A 83 -7.18 4.99 -10.39
C ASP A 83 -6.53 3.60 -10.42
N ALA A 84 -6.99 2.75 -11.34
CA ALA A 84 -6.50 1.39 -11.54
C ALA A 84 -6.49 1.03 -13.04
N LEU A 85 -5.81 -0.05 -13.40
CA LEU A 85 -5.70 -0.54 -14.78
C LEU A 85 -7.06 -0.65 -15.50
N ILE A 86 -8.10 -1.10 -14.80
CA ILE A 86 -9.44 -1.25 -15.37
C ILE A 86 -10.10 0.07 -15.81
N ASP A 87 -9.58 1.21 -15.35
CA ASP A 87 -10.07 2.54 -15.76
C ASP A 87 -9.55 2.94 -17.14
N TYR A 88 -8.57 2.21 -17.68
CA TYR A 88 -7.90 2.50 -18.94
C TYR A 88 -8.33 1.51 -20.03
N ARG A 89 -8.48 2.02 -21.25
CA ARG A 89 -8.86 1.20 -22.43
C ARG A 89 -7.66 0.64 -23.19
N THR A 90 -6.46 1.07 -22.83
CA THR A 90 -5.20 0.77 -23.51
C THR A 90 -4.21 0.22 -22.50
N ALA A 91 -3.36 -0.71 -22.94
CA ALA A 91 -2.34 -1.34 -22.10
C ALA A 91 -1.03 -0.54 -22.04
N ASP A 92 -0.96 0.63 -22.69
CA ASP A 92 0.18 1.55 -22.69
C ASP A 92 0.47 2.16 -21.30
N VAL A 93 -0.48 2.03 -20.37
CA VAL A 93 -0.31 2.37 -18.96
C VAL A 93 0.43 1.30 -18.17
N LEU A 94 0.82 0.18 -18.78
CA LEU A 94 1.64 -0.85 -18.14
C LEU A 94 3.08 -0.77 -18.63
N VAL A 95 4.01 -0.88 -17.69
CA VAL A 95 5.45 -1.01 -17.96
C VAL A 95 5.91 -2.34 -17.39
N TYR A 96 6.71 -3.07 -18.16
CA TYR A 96 7.26 -4.36 -17.75
C TYR A 96 8.72 -4.18 -17.34
N ASP A 97 9.00 -4.39 -16.07
CA ASP A 97 10.35 -4.29 -15.52
C ASP A 97 10.60 -5.40 -14.47
N SER A 98 11.85 -5.83 -14.35
CA SER A 98 12.24 -6.81 -13.34
C SER A 98 12.36 -6.11 -11.99
N GLY A 99 11.43 -6.39 -11.07
CA GLY A 99 11.44 -5.80 -9.72
C GLY A 99 10.20 -4.98 -9.39
N SER A 100 9.26 -4.83 -10.33
CA SER A 100 7.94 -4.24 -10.05
C SER A 100 6.86 -5.28 -9.81
N VAL A 101 5.88 -4.87 -9.00
CA VAL A 101 4.58 -5.53 -8.87
C VAL A 101 3.49 -4.46 -8.85
N TYR A 102 2.50 -4.63 -9.70
CA TYR A 102 1.28 -3.85 -9.69
C TYR A 102 0.23 -4.58 -8.85
N PHE A 103 -0.42 -3.86 -7.95
CA PHE A 103 -1.47 -4.35 -7.08
C PHE A 103 -2.78 -3.60 -7.34
N ASP A 104 -3.89 -4.32 -7.39
CA ASP A 104 -5.24 -3.76 -7.55
C ASP A 104 -6.16 -4.24 -6.43
N GLY A 105 -7.16 -3.41 -6.10
CA GLY A 105 -8.22 -3.76 -5.16
C GLY A 105 -7.75 -4.01 -3.73
N ILE A 106 -6.68 -3.32 -3.29
CA ILE A 106 -6.09 -3.52 -1.96
C ILE A 106 -7.10 -3.17 -0.86
N LYS A 107 -7.42 -4.15 -0.01
CA LYS A 107 -8.29 -3.97 1.16
C LYS A 107 -7.69 -4.68 2.37
N CYS A 108 -7.47 -3.95 3.45
CA CYS A 108 -6.93 -4.48 4.70
C CYS A 108 -8.01 -4.56 5.77
N THR A 109 -8.04 -5.65 6.54
CA THR A 109 -8.93 -5.81 7.69
C THR A 109 -8.29 -5.20 8.93
N MET A 110 -8.96 -4.30 9.65
CA MET A 110 -8.47 -3.90 10.97
C MET A 110 -8.63 -5.09 11.94
N LYS A 111 -7.53 -5.57 12.54
CA LYS A 111 -7.64 -6.48 13.68
C LYS A 111 -8.28 -5.69 14.82
N ARG A 112 -9.58 -5.90 15.08
CA ARG A 112 -10.17 -5.44 16.33
C ARG A 112 -9.41 -6.12 17.48
N PRO A 113 -8.95 -5.38 18.50
CA PRO A 113 -8.44 -6.00 19.71
C PRO A 113 -9.48 -7.00 20.22
N LYS A 114 -9.06 -8.22 20.53
CA LYS A 114 -9.94 -9.16 21.25
C LYS A 114 -10.23 -8.51 22.60
N VAL A 115 -11.43 -7.98 22.78
CA VAL A 115 -11.93 -7.63 24.12
C VAL A 115 -12.00 -8.93 24.89
N VAL A 116 -11.04 -9.16 25.78
CA VAL A 116 -11.14 -10.20 26.80
C VAL A 116 -12.29 -9.77 27.70
N LYS A 117 -13.48 -10.31 27.46
CA LYS A 117 -14.59 -10.19 28.41
C LYS A 117 -14.18 -10.96 29.66
N SER A 118 -13.60 -10.26 30.63
CA SER A 118 -13.62 -10.73 32.02
C SER A 118 -15.08 -10.76 32.44
N SER A 119 -15.59 -11.96 32.63
CA SER A 119 -16.92 -12.24 33.17
C SER A 119 -17.07 -11.51 34.51
N ASN A 120 -18.03 -10.58 34.61
CA ASN A 120 -18.85 -10.41 35.82
C ASN A 120 -20.05 -9.48 35.57
N SER A 121 -21.23 -10.03 35.91
CA SER A 121 -22.54 -9.45 36.23
C SER A 121 -23.29 -8.56 35.21
N GLU A 122 -24.38 -9.15 34.72
CA GLU A 122 -25.73 -8.61 34.48
C GLU A 122 -25.95 -7.08 34.44
N SER A 123 -26.49 -6.59 33.32
CA SER A 123 -27.74 -5.81 33.35
C SER A 123 -28.40 -5.79 31.97
N ASN A 124 -29.71 -6.02 31.99
CA ASN A 124 -30.63 -6.00 30.85
C ASN A 124 -30.57 -4.68 30.06
N ARG A 125 -30.53 -4.79 28.72
CA ARG A 125 -31.30 -3.91 27.82
C ARG A 125 -31.42 -4.56 26.44
N SER A 126 -32.66 -4.89 26.11
CA SER A 126 -33.13 -5.31 24.79
C SER A 126 -32.99 -4.17 23.78
N SER A 127 -32.46 -4.49 22.59
CA SER A 127 -32.91 -3.94 21.32
C SER A 127 -32.57 -4.95 20.22
N THR A 128 -33.63 -5.50 19.65
CA THR A 128 -33.74 -6.33 18.46
C THR A 128 -33.31 -5.55 17.20
N ASP A 129 -32.89 -6.30 16.17
CA ASP A 129 -33.14 -6.14 14.71
C ASP A 129 -31.92 -6.73 13.95
N ASN A 130 -31.97 -8.01 13.54
CA ASN A 130 -32.37 -8.52 12.21
C ASN A 130 -31.46 -7.94 11.09
N GLU A 131 -30.83 -8.70 10.19
CA GLU A 131 -31.36 -9.82 9.40
C GLU A 131 -30.27 -10.83 8.98
N ASP A 132 -30.72 -12.09 8.97
CA ASP A 132 -30.14 -13.30 8.42
C ASP A 132 -30.29 -13.30 6.89
N TYR A 133 -29.20 -13.53 6.15
CA TYR A 133 -29.29 -13.95 4.75
C TYR A 133 -28.62 -15.32 4.63
N GLY A 134 -29.48 -16.33 4.64
CA GLY A 134 -29.14 -17.72 4.42
C GLY A 134 -28.57 -17.96 3.02
N ASP A 135 -27.60 -18.86 2.98
CA ASP A 135 -27.03 -19.43 1.77
C ASP A 135 -27.86 -20.67 1.39
N ASN A 136 -28.43 -20.66 0.20
CA ASN A 136 -29.12 -21.81 -0.40
C ASN A 136 -28.26 -22.33 -1.56
N ASN A 137 -27.78 -23.57 -1.37
CA ASN A 137 -27.18 -24.53 -2.31
C ASN A 137 -25.82 -24.21 -2.97
#